data_AF-A0A7Y6FEG4-F1
#
_entry.id   AF-A0A7Y6FEG4-F1
#
_cell.length_a   1.000
_cell.length_b   1.000
_cell.length_c   1.000
_cell.angle_alpha   90.00
_cell.angle_beta   90.00
_cell.angle_gamma   90.00
#
_symmetry.space_group_name_H-M   'P 1'
#
loop_
_entity.id
_entity.type
_entity.pdbx_description
1 polymer ?
#
loop_
_entity_poly.entity_id
_entity_poly.type
_entity_poly.pdbx_seq_one_letter_code
_entity_poly.pdbx_strand_id
1 'polypeptide(L)'
;MNHSRSNAGAPREPDLPPYQVVLSETDWGSLETPFGNGEDLPEVLSRLLTPDPRVQVNALSELGEMVGHQNTVYEATAPAAMYVAGILTHPAATTPRPYRNVPIRAALLNWLASTAYDASDEIVGRTEQHFPGFLAPGTIVASFRDLRPMLYRAVSPFLRDSHEDVREAAVIAALILAEHPAFAEHRDHLAVHARSILDTSGNGHNQRVAQKALEAWGHDAPGSEPFLEGSWDWEPLSDGRSYLEPPF
;
A
#
# COMPACT_ATOMS: atom_id res chain seq x y z
N MET A 1 35.64 -6.06 -40.91
CA MET A 1 35.71 -6.05 -39.44
C MET A 1 34.69 -5.03 -38.94
N ASN A 2 33.48 -5.47 -38.60
CA ASN A 2 32.46 -4.63 -37.98
C ASN A 2 32.21 -5.16 -36.57
N HIS A 3 32.67 -4.40 -35.57
CA HIS A 3 32.36 -4.66 -34.18
C HIS A 3 30.93 -4.21 -33.89
N SER A 4 30.00 -5.15 -33.96
CA SER A 4 28.67 -4.96 -33.37
C SER A 4 28.85 -5.00 -31.85
N ARG A 5 28.77 -3.83 -31.21
CA ARG A 5 28.71 -3.70 -29.76
C ARG A 5 27.39 -4.30 -29.29
N SER A 6 27.49 -5.38 -28.54
CA SER A 6 26.38 -5.96 -27.77
C SER A 6 25.80 -4.90 -26.86
N ASN A 7 24.54 -4.55 -27.10
CA ASN A 7 23.75 -3.76 -26.17
C ASN A 7 23.41 -4.69 -25.00
N ALA A 8 24.22 -4.65 -23.94
CA ALA A 8 23.91 -5.31 -22.69
C ALA A 8 22.65 -4.64 -22.13
N GLY A 9 21.50 -5.29 -22.33
CA GLY A 9 20.24 -4.84 -21.76
C GLY A 9 20.40 -4.75 -20.24
N ALA A 10 19.99 -3.62 -19.67
CA ALA A 10 19.87 -3.46 -18.23
C ALA A 10 19.14 -4.68 -17.64
N PRO A 11 19.51 -5.14 -16.43
CA PRO A 11 18.77 -6.20 -15.76
C PRO A 11 17.30 -5.79 -15.70
N ARG A 12 16.42 -6.61 -16.30
CA ARG A 12 14.98 -6.42 -16.15
C ARG A 12 14.68 -6.51 -14.67
N GLU A 13 14.18 -5.43 -14.08
CA GLU A 13 13.68 -5.48 -12.72
C GLU A 13 12.62 -6.59 -12.61
N PRO A 14 12.62 -7.36 -11.51
CA PRO A 14 11.72 -8.49 -11.39
C PRO A 14 10.27 -8.02 -11.44
N ASP A 15 9.51 -8.63 -12.35
CA ASP A 15 8.05 -8.49 -12.37
C ASP A 15 7.47 -9.13 -11.10
N LEU A 16 6.28 -8.66 -10.71
CA LEU A 16 5.55 -9.24 -9.59
C LEU A 16 5.26 -10.72 -9.88
N PRO A 17 5.63 -11.67 -8.99
CA PRO A 17 5.28 -13.07 -9.17
C PRO A 17 3.75 -13.26 -9.22
N PRO A 18 3.25 -14.27 -9.94
CA PRO A 18 1.83 -14.61 -9.90
C PRO A 18 1.37 -14.84 -8.46
N TYR A 19 0.19 -14.34 -8.09
CA TYR A 19 -0.30 -14.44 -6.71
C TYR A 19 -0.39 -15.89 -6.21
N GLN A 20 -0.63 -16.85 -7.11
CA GLN A 20 -0.64 -18.28 -6.78
C GLN A 20 0.75 -18.76 -6.32
N VAL A 21 1.81 -18.29 -6.98
CA VAL A 21 3.19 -18.62 -6.64
C VAL A 21 3.54 -18.03 -5.26
N VAL A 22 3.18 -16.77 -5.02
CA VAL A 22 3.36 -16.13 -3.70
C VAL A 22 2.64 -16.95 -2.62
N LEU A 23 1.40 -17.36 -2.88
CA LEU A 23 0.60 -18.13 -1.92
C LEU A 23 1.20 -19.51 -1.63
N SER A 24 1.66 -20.24 -2.66
CA SER A 24 2.09 -21.63 -2.52
C SER A 24 3.56 -21.83 -2.16
N GLU A 25 4.44 -20.90 -2.55
CA GLU A 25 5.89 -21.04 -2.36
C GLU A 25 6.43 -20.26 -1.16
N THR A 26 5.64 -19.33 -0.60
CA THR A 26 6.00 -18.67 0.65
C THR A 26 5.83 -19.66 1.81
N ASP A 27 6.87 -19.83 2.63
CA ASP A 27 6.81 -20.60 3.86
C ASP A 27 6.15 -19.77 4.98
N TRP A 28 4.84 -19.60 4.91
CA TRP A 28 4.10 -18.70 5.81
C TRP A 28 4.26 -19.03 7.30
N GLY A 29 4.45 -20.32 7.63
CA GLY A 29 4.60 -20.75 9.02
C GLY A 29 5.94 -20.37 9.66
N SER A 30 6.95 -20.00 8.87
CA SER A 30 8.21 -19.46 9.39
C SER A 30 8.24 -17.94 9.53
N LEU A 31 7.26 -17.23 8.97
CA LEU A 31 7.22 -15.76 9.00
C LEU A 31 6.55 -15.25 10.28
N GLU A 32 7.23 -14.33 10.96
CA GLU A 32 6.67 -13.65 12.12
C GLU A 32 5.47 -12.75 11.76
N THR A 33 4.47 -12.74 12.64
CA THR A 33 3.30 -11.84 12.65
C THR A 33 3.19 -11.17 14.04
N PRO A 34 2.34 -10.13 14.22
CA PRO A 34 2.12 -9.54 15.54
C PRO A 34 1.66 -10.52 16.62
N PHE A 35 1.06 -11.65 16.20
CA PHE A 35 0.40 -12.61 17.08
C PHE A 35 1.00 -14.02 17.01
N GLY A 36 2.19 -14.19 16.42
CA GLY A 36 2.87 -15.48 16.32
C GLY A 36 3.50 -15.67 14.94
N ASN A 37 3.06 -16.69 14.22
CA ASN A 37 3.51 -16.98 12.87
C ASN A 37 2.39 -16.78 11.83
N GLY A 38 2.71 -16.96 10.56
CA GLY A 38 1.80 -16.73 9.44
C GLY A 38 1.01 -17.96 8.97
N GLU A 39 0.92 -19.07 9.72
CA GLU A 39 0.30 -20.32 9.24
C GLU A 39 -1.13 -20.15 8.71
N ASP A 40 -1.90 -19.22 9.28
CA ASP A 40 -3.30 -18.96 8.90
C ASP A 40 -3.44 -17.99 7.70
N LEU A 41 -2.36 -17.29 7.30
CA LEU A 41 -2.41 -16.29 6.22
C LEU A 41 -2.86 -16.87 4.87
N PRO A 42 -2.45 -18.08 4.44
CA PRO A 42 -2.92 -18.63 3.18
C PRO A 42 -4.45 -18.77 3.09
N GLU A 43 -5.10 -19.11 4.19
CA GLU A 43 -6.56 -19.23 4.25
C GLU A 43 -7.23 -17.85 4.14
N VAL A 44 -6.73 -16.85 4.86
CA VAL A 44 -7.21 -15.46 4.81
C VAL A 44 -7.02 -14.88 3.41
N LEU A 45 -5.83 -15.01 2.82
CA LEU A 45 -5.52 -14.50 1.49
C LEU A 45 -6.39 -15.14 0.41
N SER A 46 -6.62 -16.46 0.50
CA SER A 46 -7.51 -17.17 -0.44
C SER A 46 -8.95 -16.66 -0.39
N ARG A 47 -9.43 -16.26 0.80
CA ARG A 47 -10.80 -15.73 0.96
C ARG A 47 -11.01 -14.40 0.24
N LEU A 48 -9.96 -13.61 -0.04
CA LEU A 48 -10.05 -12.39 -0.86
C LEU A 48 -10.50 -12.64 -2.30
N LEU A 49 -10.36 -13.88 -2.80
CA LEU A 49 -10.79 -14.27 -4.15
C LEU A 49 -12.19 -14.92 -4.18
N THR A 50 -12.80 -15.13 -3.02
CA THR A 50 -14.17 -15.65 -2.94
C THR A 50 -15.13 -14.62 -3.55
N PRO A 51 -16.07 -15.02 -4.44
CA PRO A 51 -17.05 -14.11 -5.03
C PRO A 51 -18.20 -13.78 -4.05
N ASP A 52 -17.88 -13.55 -2.77
CA ASP A 52 -18.79 -13.09 -1.74
C ASP A 52 -18.19 -11.83 -1.08
N PRO A 53 -18.82 -10.66 -1.26
CA PRO A 53 -18.29 -9.40 -0.75
C PRO A 53 -18.17 -9.37 0.78
N ARG A 54 -18.99 -10.12 1.53
CA ARG A 54 -18.86 -10.20 3.00
C ARG A 54 -17.61 -10.98 3.39
N VAL A 55 -17.35 -12.09 2.70
CA VAL A 55 -16.15 -12.91 2.91
C VAL A 55 -14.89 -12.10 2.58
N GLN A 56 -14.90 -11.38 1.45
CA GLN A 56 -13.75 -10.55 1.05
C GLN A 56 -13.47 -9.41 2.03
N VAL A 57 -14.52 -8.73 2.51
CA VAL A 57 -14.36 -7.64 3.49
C VAL A 57 -13.81 -8.18 4.81
N ASN A 58 -14.35 -9.28 5.33
CA ASN A 58 -13.85 -9.89 6.56
C ASN A 58 -12.40 -10.36 6.40
N ALA A 59 -12.06 -11.01 5.28
CA ALA A 59 -10.70 -11.43 5.00
C ALA A 59 -9.72 -10.26 4.92
N LEU A 60 -10.14 -9.11 4.40
CA LEU A 60 -9.30 -7.92 4.37
C LEU A 60 -9.10 -7.31 5.77
N SER A 61 -10.13 -7.32 6.62
CA SER A 61 -10.01 -6.92 8.03
C SER A 61 -8.99 -7.82 8.75
N GLU A 62 -9.18 -9.14 8.65
CA GLU A 62 -8.32 -10.14 9.27
C GLU A 62 -6.87 -10.02 8.78
N LEU A 63 -6.67 -9.81 7.48
CA LEU A 63 -5.34 -9.56 6.92
C LEU A 63 -4.67 -8.35 7.56
N GLY A 64 -5.40 -7.24 7.70
CA GLY A 64 -4.90 -6.02 8.34
C GLY A 64 -4.39 -6.26 9.76
N GLU A 65 -5.14 -7.02 10.55
CA GLU A 65 -4.75 -7.40 11.92
C GLU A 65 -3.55 -8.37 11.94
N MET A 66 -3.49 -9.29 10.99
CA MET A 66 -2.46 -10.34 10.99
C MET A 66 -1.08 -9.89 10.50
N VAL A 67 -0.97 -8.84 9.70
CA VAL A 67 0.33 -8.41 9.16
C VAL A 67 0.67 -6.95 9.47
N GLY A 68 -0.13 -6.28 10.28
CA GLY A 68 0.09 -4.92 10.73
C GLY A 68 -0.31 -4.74 12.19
N HIS A 69 0.56 -4.08 12.96
CA HIS A 69 0.25 -3.64 14.32
C HIS A 69 1.16 -2.48 14.70
N GLN A 70 0.58 -1.36 15.18
CA GLN A 70 1.32 -0.17 15.65
C GLN A 70 2.41 0.33 14.67
N ASN A 71 2.10 0.42 13.38
CA ASN A 71 3.02 0.82 12.30
C ASN A 71 4.29 -0.03 12.20
N THR A 72 4.24 -1.29 12.66
CA THR A 72 5.36 -2.23 12.57
C THR A 72 5.20 -3.11 11.33
N VAL A 73 6.27 -3.20 10.54
CA VAL A 73 6.38 -4.12 9.41
C VAL A 73 6.94 -5.45 9.90
N TYR A 74 6.22 -6.53 9.64
CA TYR A 74 6.58 -7.90 10.01
C TYR A 74 7.09 -8.68 8.80
N GLU A 75 7.72 -9.84 9.02
CA GLU A 75 8.24 -10.68 7.94
C GLU A 75 7.13 -11.11 6.96
N ALA A 76 5.93 -11.38 7.48
CA ALA A 76 4.76 -11.73 6.69
C ALA A 76 4.19 -10.57 5.85
N THR A 77 4.50 -9.31 6.18
CA THR A 77 3.93 -8.13 5.52
C THR A 77 4.35 -8.05 4.05
N ALA A 78 5.61 -8.36 3.74
CA ALA A 78 6.15 -8.31 2.38
C ALA A 78 5.46 -9.30 1.40
N PRO A 79 5.39 -10.61 1.69
CA PRO A 79 4.67 -11.53 0.81
C PRO A 79 3.16 -11.28 0.77
N ALA A 80 2.54 -10.84 1.87
CA ALA A 80 1.14 -10.41 1.86
C ALA A 80 0.91 -9.23 0.88
N ALA A 81 1.79 -8.23 0.89
CA ALA A 81 1.71 -7.10 -0.04
C ALA A 81 1.90 -7.51 -1.50
N MET A 82 2.82 -8.43 -1.77
CA MET A 82 2.99 -9.00 -3.11
C MET A 82 1.74 -9.77 -3.57
N TYR A 83 1.12 -10.56 -2.69
CA TYR A 83 -0.12 -11.26 -2.99
C TYR A 83 -1.25 -10.28 -3.33
N VAL A 84 -1.47 -9.27 -2.48
CA VAL A 84 -2.54 -8.27 -2.67
C VAL A 84 -2.32 -7.49 -3.97
N ALA A 85 -1.09 -7.06 -4.25
CA ALA A 85 -0.74 -6.43 -5.52
C ALA A 85 -1.05 -7.35 -6.72
N GLY A 86 -0.81 -8.65 -6.57
CA GLY A 86 -1.01 -9.65 -7.63
C GLY A 86 -2.47 -9.93 -7.96
N ILE A 87 -3.39 -9.61 -7.06
CA ILE A 87 -4.83 -9.83 -7.25
C ILE A 87 -5.60 -8.56 -7.66
N LEU A 88 -4.95 -7.40 -7.78
CA LEU A 88 -5.64 -6.14 -8.14
C LEU A 88 -6.37 -6.21 -9.49
N THR A 89 -5.84 -6.98 -10.44
CA THR A 89 -6.43 -7.22 -11.76
C THR A 89 -7.39 -8.41 -11.80
N HIS A 90 -7.48 -9.18 -10.71
CA HIS A 90 -8.35 -10.35 -10.63
C HIS A 90 -9.83 -9.93 -10.69
N PRO A 91 -10.71 -10.69 -11.38
CA PRO A 91 -12.14 -10.36 -11.45
C PRO A 91 -12.81 -10.19 -10.08
N ALA A 92 -12.43 -10.98 -9.08
CA ALA A 92 -12.95 -10.85 -7.71
C ALA A 92 -12.67 -9.47 -7.06
N ALA A 93 -11.66 -8.73 -7.49
CA ALA A 93 -11.41 -7.37 -7.01
C ALA A 93 -12.47 -6.36 -7.53
N THR A 94 -13.25 -6.71 -8.55
CA THR A 94 -14.36 -5.88 -9.05
C THR A 94 -15.65 -6.01 -8.25
N THR A 95 -15.75 -7.00 -7.35
CA THR A 95 -16.95 -7.22 -6.54
C THR A 95 -17.27 -5.95 -5.73
N PRO A 96 -18.49 -5.42 -5.80
CA PRO A 96 -18.89 -4.27 -4.99
C PRO A 96 -18.99 -4.67 -3.52
N ARG A 97 -18.47 -3.82 -2.63
CA ARG A 97 -18.54 -4.02 -1.17
C ARG A 97 -20.00 -4.06 -0.68
N PRO A 98 -20.25 -4.69 0.48
CA PRO A 98 -21.55 -4.56 1.14
C PRO A 98 -21.78 -3.08 1.49
N TYR A 99 -22.98 -2.57 1.23
CA TYR A 99 -23.45 -1.23 1.63
C TYR A 99 -22.75 -0.01 0.99
N ARG A 100 -21.72 -0.22 0.17
CA ARG A 100 -21.13 0.80 -0.71
C ARG A 100 -20.95 0.20 -2.09
N ASN A 101 -21.37 0.89 -3.15
CA ASN A 101 -21.14 0.44 -4.53
C ASN A 101 -19.67 0.68 -4.96
N VAL A 102 -18.73 0.39 -4.07
CA VAL A 102 -17.29 0.59 -4.23
C VAL A 102 -16.65 -0.79 -4.42
N PRO A 103 -15.88 -1.02 -5.50
CA PRO A 103 -15.17 -2.28 -5.70
C PRO A 103 -14.22 -2.62 -4.55
N ILE A 104 -14.11 -3.91 -4.21
CA ILE A 104 -13.11 -4.43 -3.25
C ILE A 104 -11.69 -3.97 -3.61
N ARG A 105 -11.39 -3.77 -4.89
CA ARG A 105 -10.13 -3.20 -5.37
C ARG A 105 -9.74 -1.90 -4.65
N ALA A 106 -10.69 -1.00 -4.39
CA ALA A 106 -10.37 0.25 -3.68
C ALA A 106 -9.85 -0.04 -2.26
N ALA A 107 -10.48 -1.00 -1.57
CA ALA A 107 -10.05 -1.40 -0.23
C ALA A 107 -8.69 -2.13 -0.24
N LEU A 108 -8.43 -2.97 -1.25
CA LEU A 108 -7.12 -3.60 -1.44
C LEU A 108 -6.00 -2.57 -1.69
N LEU A 109 -6.29 -1.53 -2.49
CA LEU A 109 -5.37 -0.43 -2.75
C LEU A 109 -5.15 0.44 -1.51
N ASN A 110 -6.19 0.73 -0.74
CA ASN A 110 -6.07 1.44 0.54
C ASN A 110 -5.26 0.64 1.56
N TRP A 111 -5.45 -0.68 1.60
CA TRP A 111 -4.63 -1.56 2.43
C TRP A 111 -3.14 -1.49 2.00
N LEU A 112 -2.85 -1.59 0.70
CA LEU A 112 -1.47 -1.42 0.20
C LEU A 112 -0.89 -0.04 0.53
N ALA A 113 -1.69 1.03 0.42
CA ALA A 113 -1.28 2.38 0.78
C ALA A 113 -0.94 2.49 2.27
N SER A 114 -1.80 1.95 3.14
CA SER A 114 -1.60 1.92 4.59
C SER A 114 -0.32 1.18 4.96
N THR A 115 -0.13 -0.04 4.42
CA THR A 115 1.08 -0.83 4.69
C THR A 115 2.34 -0.16 4.15
N ALA A 116 2.27 0.46 2.97
CA ALA A 116 3.40 1.24 2.44
C ALA A 116 3.70 2.48 3.29
N TYR A 117 2.67 3.10 3.87
CA TYR A 117 2.80 4.26 4.75
C TYR A 117 3.53 3.92 6.06
N ASP A 118 3.30 2.73 6.62
CA ASP A 118 4.02 2.23 7.81
C ASP A 118 5.53 2.13 7.57
N ALA A 119 5.96 2.02 6.31
CA ALA A 119 7.35 2.05 5.88
C ALA A 119 7.73 3.34 5.14
N SER A 120 6.95 4.42 5.25
CA SER A 120 7.21 5.71 4.59
C SER A 120 8.46 6.40 5.15
N ASP A 121 9.00 7.36 4.39
CA ASP A 121 10.11 8.21 4.83
C ASP A 121 9.75 8.98 6.11
N GLU A 122 8.48 9.36 6.29
CA GLU A 122 7.99 9.99 7.52
C GLU A 122 8.10 9.06 8.73
N ILE A 123 7.54 7.85 8.63
CA ILE A 123 7.54 6.89 9.75
C ILE A 123 8.96 6.45 10.07
N VAL A 124 9.73 6.08 9.05
CA VAL A 124 11.14 5.69 9.22
C VAL A 124 11.95 6.84 9.84
N GLY A 125 11.77 8.07 9.36
CA GLY A 125 12.47 9.24 9.90
C GLY A 125 12.20 9.49 11.38
N ARG A 126 10.96 9.27 11.85
CA ARG A 126 10.62 9.37 13.29
C ARG A 126 11.18 8.21 14.11
N THR A 127 11.12 6.99 13.57
CA THR A 127 11.59 5.80 14.27
C THR A 127 13.12 5.82 14.41
N GLU A 128 13.85 6.21 13.36
CA GLU A 128 15.31 6.31 13.35
C GLU A 128 15.85 7.28 14.42
N GLN A 129 15.09 8.32 14.78
CA GLN A 129 15.45 9.25 15.88
C GLN A 129 15.50 8.56 17.24
N HIS A 130 14.71 7.49 17.43
CA HIS A 130 14.60 6.76 18.70
C HIS A 130 15.36 5.43 18.66
N PHE A 131 15.44 4.81 17.49
CA PHE A 131 16.05 3.51 17.23
C PHE A 131 16.99 3.60 16.02
N PRO A 132 18.24 4.07 16.20
CA PRO A 132 19.20 4.17 15.11
C PRO A 132 19.49 2.81 14.46
N GLY A 133 19.59 2.78 13.13
CA GLY A 133 19.78 1.56 12.33
C GLY A 133 18.50 0.85 11.93
N PHE A 134 17.32 1.47 12.11
CA PHE A 134 16.02 0.89 11.74
C PHE A 134 15.94 0.61 10.22
N LEU A 135 16.56 1.48 9.41
CA LEU A 135 16.68 1.30 7.95
C LEU A 135 18.03 0.71 7.53
N ALA A 136 18.77 0.02 8.41
CA ALA A 136 20.01 -0.62 8.00
C ALA A 136 19.77 -1.69 6.92
N PRO A 137 20.71 -1.91 5.98
CA PRO A 137 20.57 -2.98 4.99
C PRO A 137 20.35 -4.34 5.65
N GLY A 138 19.36 -5.09 5.15
CA GLY A 138 18.98 -6.40 5.67
C GLY A 138 17.94 -6.38 6.79
N THR A 139 17.45 -5.21 7.22
CA THR A 139 16.26 -5.14 8.08
C THR A 139 14.99 -5.42 7.28
N ILE A 140 13.95 -5.91 7.97
CA ILE A 140 12.63 -6.20 7.39
C ILE A 140 12.07 -4.94 6.68
N VAL A 141 12.21 -3.78 7.30
CA VAL A 141 11.71 -2.50 6.75
C VAL A 141 12.48 -2.10 5.48
N ALA A 142 13.80 -2.27 5.46
CA ALA A 142 14.59 -2.00 4.25
C ALA A 142 14.17 -2.94 3.11
N SER A 143 14.07 -4.25 3.37
CA SER A 143 13.61 -5.24 2.39
C SER A 143 12.19 -4.99 1.89
N PHE A 144 11.28 -4.55 2.75
CA PHE A 144 9.92 -4.20 2.33
C PHE A 144 9.92 -2.97 1.42
N ARG A 145 10.74 -1.95 1.71
CA ARG A 145 10.86 -0.74 0.87
C ARG A 145 11.50 -1.03 -0.49
N ASP A 146 12.34 -2.05 -0.60
CA ASP A 146 12.89 -2.49 -1.88
C ASP A 146 11.82 -3.05 -2.84
N LEU A 147 10.63 -3.42 -2.33
CA LEU A 147 9.50 -3.85 -3.15
C LEU A 147 8.76 -2.67 -3.82
N ARG A 148 9.03 -1.42 -3.43
CA ARG A 148 8.28 -0.25 -3.93
C ARG A 148 8.21 -0.17 -5.45
N PRO A 149 9.29 -0.39 -6.23
CA PRO A 149 9.19 -0.39 -7.69
C PRO A 149 8.22 -1.43 -8.24
N MET A 150 8.22 -2.64 -7.68
CA MET A 150 7.35 -3.73 -8.07
C MET A 150 5.89 -3.44 -7.73
N LEU A 151 5.61 -2.98 -6.50
CA LEU A 151 4.26 -2.62 -6.05
C LEU A 151 3.70 -1.44 -6.85
N TYR A 152 4.52 -0.43 -7.16
CA TYR A 152 4.10 0.72 -7.95
C TYR A 152 3.63 0.29 -9.35
N ARG A 153 4.34 -0.64 -9.99
CA ARG A 153 3.93 -1.18 -11.30
C ARG A 153 2.55 -1.83 -11.23
N ALA A 154 2.26 -2.58 -10.17
CA ALA A 154 0.96 -3.22 -9.98
C ALA A 154 -0.17 -2.21 -9.73
N VAL A 155 0.11 -1.10 -9.04
CA VAL A 155 -0.85 -0.03 -8.73
C VAL A 155 -1.08 0.92 -9.90
N SER A 156 -0.04 1.20 -10.69
CA SER A 156 -0.06 2.22 -11.75
C SER A 156 -1.22 2.15 -12.77
N PRO A 157 -1.75 0.96 -13.16
CA PRO A 157 -2.87 0.89 -14.09
C PRO A 157 -4.16 1.53 -13.55
N PHE A 158 -4.28 1.67 -12.23
CA PHE A 158 -5.48 2.17 -11.54
C PHE A 158 -5.46 3.68 -11.28
N LEU A 159 -4.36 4.39 -11.61
CA LEU A 159 -4.24 5.85 -11.46
C LEU A 159 -5.26 6.66 -12.30
N ARG A 160 -5.90 6.00 -13.26
CA ARG A 160 -6.93 6.57 -14.13
C ARG A 160 -8.18 5.70 -14.17
N ASP A 161 -8.42 4.91 -13.12
CA ASP A 161 -9.61 4.10 -13.04
C ASP A 161 -10.87 4.99 -13.12
N SER A 162 -11.88 4.49 -13.82
CA SER A 162 -13.18 5.13 -13.96
C SER A 162 -13.89 5.29 -12.61
N HIS A 163 -13.65 4.38 -11.67
CA HIS A 163 -14.21 4.46 -10.33
C HIS A 163 -13.37 5.38 -9.46
N GLU A 164 -14.01 6.39 -8.87
CA GLU A 164 -13.34 7.44 -8.09
C GLU A 164 -12.57 6.89 -6.88
N ASP A 165 -13.19 6.05 -6.06
CA ASP A 165 -12.50 5.46 -4.89
C ASP A 165 -11.30 4.59 -5.29
N VAL A 166 -11.38 3.86 -6.41
CA VAL A 166 -10.26 3.05 -6.91
C VAL A 166 -9.11 3.96 -7.36
N ARG A 167 -9.44 5.01 -8.10
CA ARG A 167 -8.47 5.99 -8.59
C ARG A 167 -7.79 6.72 -7.43
N GLU A 168 -8.56 7.19 -6.45
CA GLU A 168 -8.01 7.86 -5.26
C GLU A 168 -7.08 6.93 -4.48
N ALA A 169 -7.53 5.72 -4.14
CA ALA A 169 -6.71 4.73 -3.43
C ALA A 169 -5.41 4.40 -4.18
N ALA A 170 -5.48 4.25 -5.51
CA ALA A 170 -4.32 4.02 -6.36
C ALA A 170 -3.34 5.20 -6.35
N VAL A 171 -3.85 6.43 -6.38
CA VAL A 171 -3.01 7.63 -6.31
C VAL A 171 -2.28 7.68 -4.98
N ILE A 172 -2.96 7.48 -3.85
CA ILE A 172 -2.33 7.52 -2.52
C ILE A 172 -1.24 6.45 -2.40
N ALA A 173 -1.53 5.20 -2.79
CA ALA A 173 -0.53 4.13 -2.82
C ALA A 173 0.67 4.53 -3.70
N ALA A 174 0.43 5.05 -4.90
CA ALA A 174 1.49 5.44 -5.82
C ALA A 174 2.36 6.59 -5.28
N LEU A 175 1.79 7.58 -4.60
CA LEU A 175 2.55 8.69 -4.01
C LEU A 175 3.53 8.20 -2.95
N ILE A 176 3.10 7.29 -2.07
CA ILE A 176 3.94 6.71 -1.02
C ILE A 176 5.03 5.81 -1.62
N LEU A 177 4.68 4.97 -2.60
CA LEU A 177 5.64 4.10 -3.27
C LEU A 177 6.69 4.91 -4.06
N ALA A 178 6.33 6.10 -4.58
CA ALA A 178 7.20 7.00 -5.34
C ALA A 178 8.20 7.82 -4.48
N GLU A 179 8.16 7.67 -3.15
CA GLU A 179 9.28 8.06 -2.29
C GLU A 179 10.58 7.35 -2.70
N HIS A 180 10.49 6.12 -3.23
CA HIS A 180 11.64 5.39 -3.72
C HIS A 180 12.38 6.17 -4.83
N PRO A 181 13.72 6.28 -4.79
CA PRO A 181 14.50 7.14 -5.69
C PRO A 181 14.36 6.76 -7.18
N ALA A 182 14.06 5.50 -7.50
CA ALA A 182 13.81 5.06 -8.89
C ALA A 182 12.65 5.83 -9.57
N PHE A 183 11.77 6.46 -8.79
CA PHE A 183 10.64 7.23 -9.32
C PHE A 183 10.91 8.73 -9.44
N ALA A 184 12.14 9.20 -9.25
CA ALA A 184 12.48 10.62 -9.34
C ALA A 184 11.95 11.28 -10.63
N GLU A 185 12.10 10.61 -11.78
CA GLU A 185 11.64 11.11 -13.08
C GLU A 185 10.11 11.06 -13.26
N HIS A 186 9.39 10.33 -12.42
CA HIS A 186 7.93 10.18 -12.49
C HIS A 186 7.19 11.15 -11.57
N ARG A 187 7.89 11.87 -10.68
CA ARG A 187 7.30 12.76 -9.67
C ARG A 187 6.52 13.91 -10.26
N ASP A 188 7.01 14.51 -11.36
CA ASP A 188 6.30 15.58 -12.08
C ASP A 188 4.92 15.12 -12.58
N HIS A 189 4.83 13.88 -13.06
CA HIS A 189 3.57 13.30 -13.53
C HIS A 189 2.63 13.00 -12.35
N LEU A 190 3.17 12.43 -11.27
CA LEU A 190 2.42 12.15 -10.04
C LEU A 190 1.96 13.42 -9.32
N ALA A 191 2.66 14.54 -9.46
CA ALA A 191 2.27 15.82 -8.88
C ALA A 191 0.91 16.31 -9.39
N VAL A 192 0.54 15.98 -10.64
CA VAL A 192 -0.79 16.27 -11.18
C VAL A 192 -1.87 15.51 -10.39
N HIS A 193 -1.60 14.24 -10.09
CA HIS A 193 -2.49 13.41 -9.30
C HIS A 193 -2.58 13.89 -7.85
N ALA A 194 -1.45 14.25 -7.22
CA ALA A 194 -1.42 14.80 -5.87
C ALA A 194 -2.23 16.10 -5.72
N ARG A 195 -2.11 17.02 -6.68
CA ARG A 195 -2.93 18.25 -6.69
C ARG A 195 -4.43 17.95 -6.78
N SER A 196 -4.81 17.00 -7.64
CA SER A 196 -6.20 16.55 -7.71
C SER A 196 -6.70 16.03 -6.37
N ILE A 197 -5.89 15.27 -5.61
CA ILE A 197 -6.28 14.80 -4.27
C ILE A 197 -6.51 15.97 -3.31
N LEU A 198 -5.63 16.99 -3.33
CA LEU A 198 -5.82 18.18 -2.48
C LEU A 198 -7.12 18.92 -2.79
N ASP A 199 -7.52 18.95 -4.07
CA ASP A 199 -8.71 19.66 -4.51
C ASP A 199 -10.01 18.87 -4.26
N THR A 200 -9.97 17.53 -4.39
CA THR A 200 -11.19 16.71 -4.45
C THR A 200 -11.38 15.75 -3.27
N SER A 201 -10.32 15.32 -2.59
CA SER A 201 -10.45 14.31 -1.53
C SER A 201 -11.14 14.89 -0.31
N GLY A 202 -12.13 14.15 0.22
CA GLY A 202 -12.74 14.44 1.51
C GLY A 202 -11.98 13.87 2.71
N ASN A 203 -10.86 13.18 2.47
CA ASN A 203 -10.07 12.52 3.51
C ASN A 203 -8.82 13.34 3.85
N GLY A 204 -8.76 13.88 5.06
CA GLY A 204 -7.64 14.71 5.53
C GLY A 204 -6.30 13.97 5.56
N HIS A 205 -6.29 12.66 5.79
CA HIS A 205 -5.06 11.86 5.69
C HIS A 205 -4.55 11.83 4.23
N ASN A 206 -5.43 11.57 3.26
CA ASN A 206 -5.07 11.53 1.85
C ASN A 206 -4.54 12.89 1.37
N GLN A 207 -5.19 13.98 1.78
CA GLN A 207 -4.71 15.34 1.53
C GLN A 207 -3.31 15.56 2.12
N ARG A 208 -3.06 15.11 3.36
CA ARG A 208 -1.74 15.22 4.01
C ARG A 208 -0.67 14.45 3.25
N VAL A 209 -0.95 13.22 2.81
CA VAL A 209 -0.02 12.42 1.99
C VAL A 209 0.31 13.16 0.69
N ALA A 210 -0.70 13.68 0.00
CA ALA A 210 -0.52 14.42 -1.25
C ALA A 210 0.29 15.71 -1.06
N GLN A 211 0.01 16.47 0.01
CA GLN A 211 0.76 17.66 0.35
C GLN A 211 2.23 17.34 0.59
N LYS A 212 2.53 16.35 1.44
CA LYS A 212 3.91 15.97 1.75
C LYS A 212 4.68 15.48 0.54
N ALA A 213 4.03 14.73 -0.34
CA ALA A 213 4.64 14.30 -1.59
C ALA A 213 5.05 15.52 -2.46
N LEU A 214 4.16 16.50 -2.63
CA LEU A 214 4.46 17.73 -3.38
C LEU A 214 5.63 18.51 -2.75
N GLU A 215 5.61 18.71 -1.44
CA GLU A 215 6.67 19.40 -0.69
C GLU A 215 8.01 18.70 -0.84
N ALA A 216 8.05 17.37 -0.68
CA ALA A 216 9.25 16.56 -0.81
C ALA A 216 9.85 16.59 -2.21
N TRP A 217 9.03 16.83 -3.24
CA TRP A 217 9.46 16.89 -4.64
C TRP A 217 9.71 18.33 -5.12
N GLY A 218 9.56 19.33 -4.25
CA GLY A 218 9.82 20.73 -4.56
C GLY A 218 8.73 21.40 -5.38
N HIS A 219 7.50 20.87 -5.36
CA HIS A 219 6.33 21.52 -5.95
C HIS A 219 5.63 22.41 -4.93
N ASP A 220 5.08 23.54 -5.38
CA ASP A 220 4.23 24.39 -4.55
C ASP A 220 2.99 23.60 -4.10
N ALA A 221 2.87 23.40 -2.79
CA ALA A 221 1.67 22.94 -2.13
C ALA A 221 0.97 24.13 -1.45
N PRO A 222 -0.37 24.24 -1.47
CA PRO A 222 -1.07 25.25 -0.69
C PRO A 222 -0.68 25.10 0.79
N GLY A 223 -0.26 26.20 1.43
CA GLY A 223 0.25 26.15 2.81
C GLY A 223 -0.79 25.59 3.78
N SER A 224 -0.38 24.64 4.63
CA SER A 224 -1.25 24.11 5.68
C SER A 224 -1.43 25.14 6.79
N GLU A 225 -2.65 25.33 7.28
CA GLU A 225 -2.82 25.77 8.67
C GLU A 225 -2.32 24.65 9.61
N PRO A 226 -1.68 25.00 10.74
CA PRO A 226 -1.14 24.00 11.66
C PRO A 226 -2.28 23.18 12.27
N PHE A 227 -2.41 21.93 11.86
CA PHE A 227 -3.22 20.93 12.54
C PHE A 227 -2.59 20.62 13.89
N LEU A 228 -3.33 20.89 14.98
CA LEU A 228 -2.99 20.39 16.31
C LEU A 228 -2.99 18.87 16.27
N GLU A 229 -1.87 18.27 16.66
CA GLU A 229 -1.67 16.83 16.79
C GLU A 229 -2.61 16.30 17.88
N GLY A 230 -3.82 15.96 17.46
CA GLY A 230 -4.74 15.14 18.23
C GLY A 230 -4.16 13.72 18.26
N SER A 231 -3.88 13.24 19.45
CA SER A 231 -3.67 11.84 19.79
C SER A 231 -4.51 10.95 18.88
N TRP A 232 -3.89 9.94 18.26
CA TRP A 232 -4.60 8.81 17.64
C TRP A 232 -5.22 7.95 18.75
N ASP A 233 -6.03 8.55 19.60
CA ASP A 233 -6.96 7.84 20.44
C ASP A 233 -8.15 7.51 19.54
N TRP A 234 -8.31 6.22 19.29
CA TRP A 234 -9.54 5.65 18.74
C TRP A 234 -10.71 6.02 19.65
N GLU A 235 -11.28 7.21 19.48
CA GLU A 235 -12.62 7.46 19.98
C GLU A 235 -13.60 6.70 19.07
N PRO A 236 -14.37 5.74 19.61
CA PRO A 236 -15.40 5.09 18.82
C PRO A 236 -16.44 6.17 18.50
N LEU A 237 -16.50 6.59 17.23
CA LEU A 237 -17.69 7.25 16.71
C LEU A 237 -18.84 6.24 16.83
N SER A 238 -19.50 6.29 17.98
CA SER A 238 -20.75 5.59 18.27
C SER A 238 -21.86 6.27 17.49
N ASP A 239 -21.82 6.10 16.17
CA ASP A 239 -22.83 6.60 15.26
C ASP A 239 -23.60 5.42 14.66
N GLY A 240 -23.95 4.44 15.50
CA GLY A 240 -24.90 3.36 15.21
C GLY A 240 -24.64 2.51 13.94
N ARG A 241 -23.48 2.67 13.28
CA ARG A 241 -23.12 2.02 12.01
C ARG A 241 -22.27 0.79 12.31
N SER A 242 -22.96 -0.35 12.31
CA SER A 242 -22.49 -1.73 12.17
C SER A 242 -20.97 -1.97 12.18
N TYR A 243 -20.51 -2.72 13.20
CA TYR A 243 -19.19 -3.32 13.44
C TYR A 243 -18.62 -4.25 12.34
N LEU A 244 -18.94 -4.02 11.06
CA LEU A 244 -18.61 -4.93 9.95
C LEU A 244 -17.86 -4.26 8.79
N GLU A 245 -17.46 -2.99 8.94
CA GLU A 245 -16.67 -2.29 7.92
C GLU A 245 -15.23 -2.11 8.47
N PRO A 246 -14.20 -2.74 7.86
CA PRO A 246 -12.82 -2.41 8.17
C PRO A 246 -12.55 -0.95 7.83
N PRO A 247 -11.59 -0.30 8.53
CA PRO A 247 -11.36 1.14 8.47
C PRO A 247 -10.70 1.64 7.17
N PHE A 248 -10.83 0.92 6.06
CA PHE A 248 -10.19 1.22 4.78
C PHE A 248 -11.21 1.36 3.64
#